data_AF-Q81Y44-F1
#
_entry.id   AF-Q81Y44-F1
#
_cell.length_a   1.000
_cell.length_b   1.000
_cell.length_c   1.000
_cell.angle_alpha   90.00
_cell.angle_beta   90.00
_cell.angle_gamma   90.00
#
_symmetry.space_group_name_H-M   'P 1'
#
loop_
_entity.id
_entity.type
_entity.pdbx_description
1 polymer ?
#
loop_
_entity_poly.entity_id
_entity_poly.type
_entity_poly.pdbx_seq_one_letter_code
_entity_poly.pdbx_strand_id
1 'polypeptide(L)'
;MLLQGTHRIGRMAMLLALADENESPVLSIPKGWKYCTGKVGSMNSQKVVAAMETAAKSNQVIETDVYRETHALYHAIMEALYGVTRGQIQLADVLRTVGLRFAIVRGTPYDGKKEGEWVAVALYGTIGAPVKGSEHEAIGLGINHI
;
A
#
# COMPACT_ATOMS: atom_id res chain seq x y z
N MET A 1 7.41 -24.00 -0.14
CA MET A 1 8.15 -22.76 -0.48
C MET A 1 8.39 -21.95 0.78
N LEU A 2 9.50 -21.22 0.84
CA LEU A 2 9.81 -20.33 1.95
C LEU A 2 9.86 -18.87 1.44
N LEU A 3 9.39 -17.96 2.30
CA LEU A 3 9.65 -16.54 2.12
C LEU A 3 11.15 -16.30 2.26
N GLN A 4 11.75 -15.63 1.29
CA GLN A 4 13.14 -15.24 1.40
C GLN A 4 13.31 -14.24 2.53
N GLY A 5 14.21 -14.52 3.48
CA GLY A 5 14.45 -13.67 4.65
C GLY A 5 14.82 -12.22 4.25
N THR A 6 15.56 -12.07 3.16
CA THR A 6 15.99 -10.78 2.60
C THR A 6 14.95 -10.11 1.70
N HIS A 7 13.91 -10.80 1.24
CA HIS A 7 12.92 -10.30 0.28
C HIS A 7 11.50 -10.28 0.86
N ARG A 8 11.36 -9.83 2.11
CA ARG A 8 10.05 -9.69 2.78
C ARG A 8 9.28 -8.50 2.20
N ILE A 9 8.50 -8.73 1.13
CA ILE A 9 7.80 -7.67 0.38
C ILE A 9 6.92 -6.77 1.26
N GLY A 10 6.16 -7.35 2.19
CA GLY A 10 5.33 -6.58 3.12
C GLY A 10 6.16 -5.68 4.04
N ARG A 11 7.28 -6.20 4.57
CA ARG A 11 8.21 -5.40 5.40
C ARG A 11 8.80 -4.25 4.60
N MET A 12 9.18 -4.48 3.34
CA MET A 12 9.74 -3.45 2.49
C MET A 12 8.70 -2.35 2.19
N ALA A 13 7.48 -2.73 1.82
CA ALA A 13 6.40 -1.77 1.59
C ALA A 13 6.11 -0.95 2.86
N MET A 14 6.04 -1.60 4.02
CA MET A 14 5.82 -0.90 5.28
C MET A 14 6.92 0.10 5.61
N LEU A 15 8.18 -0.31 5.47
CA LEU A 15 9.28 0.60 5.75
C LEU A 15 9.33 1.76 4.73
N LEU A 16 8.96 1.55 3.46
CA LEU A 16 8.80 2.64 2.49
C LEU A 16 7.68 3.62 2.86
N ALA A 17 6.57 3.13 3.42
CA ALA A 17 5.46 3.98 3.87
C ALA A 17 5.83 4.78 5.14
N LEU A 18 6.67 4.21 6.00
CA LEU A 18 7.12 4.80 7.26
C LEU A 18 8.30 5.77 7.10
N ALA A 19 9.24 5.50 6.18
CA ALA A 19 10.48 6.25 6.05
C ALA A 19 10.21 7.70 5.65
N ASP A 20 10.71 8.69 6.38
CA ASP A 20 10.63 10.09 5.96
C ASP A 20 11.52 10.39 4.74
N GLU A 21 11.32 11.55 4.10
CA GLU A 21 12.10 11.97 2.93
C GLU A 21 13.62 11.97 3.20
N ASN A 22 14.01 12.16 4.47
CA ASN A 22 15.40 12.11 4.94
C ASN A 22 15.88 10.68 5.30
N GLU A 23 14.97 9.74 5.55
CA GLU A 23 15.28 8.33 5.86
C GLU A 23 15.23 7.43 4.61
N SER A 24 14.93 8.03 3.46
CA SER A 24 14.68 7.35 2.20
C SER A 24 15.87 6.67 1.47
N PRO A 25 17.09 6.43 2.03
CA PRO A 25 18.07 5.55 1.38
C PRO A 25 18.28 4.16 2.02
N VAL A 26 17.58 3.74 3.08
CA VAL A 26 17.95 2.49 3.79
C VAL A 26 17.34 1.20 3.20
N LEU A 27 16.39 1.29 2.26
CA LEU A 27 15.80 0.11 1.63
C LEU A 27 16.22 -0.06 0.18
N SER A 28 17.25 -0.89 0.00
CA SER A 28 17.56 -1.52 -1.27
C SER A 28 16.39 -2.43 -1.67
N ILE A 29 15.47 -1.90 -2.48
CA ILE A 29 14.48 -2.71 -3.17
C ILE A 29 15.24 -3.66 -4.10
N PRO A 30 14.97 -4.98 -4.03
CA PRO A 30 15.66 -5.96 -4.85
C PRO A 30 15.63 -5.63 -6.33
N LYS A 31 16.72 -5.91 -7.04
CA LYS A 31 16.80 -5.62 -8.47
C LYS A 31 15.69 -6.35 -9.24
N GLY A 32 14.98 -5.61 -10.09
CA GLY A 32 13.87 -6.13 -10.90
C GLY A 32 12.50 -6.02 -10.23
N TRP A 33 12.44 -5.66 -8.95
CA TRP A 33 11.18 -5.33 -8.30
C TRP A 33 10.75 -3.92 -8.68
N LYS A 34 9.43 -3.71 -8.76
CA LYS A 34 8.83 -2.42 -9.05
C LYS A 34 8.20 -1.85 -7.79
N TYR A 35 8.27 -0.54 -7.62
CA TYR A 35 7.58 0.10 -6.50
C TYR A 35 7.17 1.53 -6.83
N CYS A 36 6.20 2.04 -6.08
CA CYS A 36 5.90 3.46 -6.03
C CYS A 36 5.47 3.87 -4.63
N THR A 37 5.59 5.16 -4.32
CA THR A 37 5.11 5.76 -3.07
C THR A 37 4.22 6.95 -3.39
N GLY A 38 3.40 7.35 -2.42
CA GLY A 38 2.55 8.53 -2.56
C GLY A 38 1.90 8.96 -1.27
N LYS A 39 1.09 10.01 -1.35
CA LYS A 39 0.35 10.59 -0.22
C LYS A 39 -1.09 10.86 -0.67
N VAL A 40 -2.06 10.61 0.19
CA VAL A 40 -3.49 10.88 -0.06
C VAL A 40 -4.20 11.26 1.23
N GLY A 41 -4.96 12.35 1.19
CA GLY A 41 -5.85 12.76 2.27
C GLY A 41 -7.30 12.73 1.79
N SER A 42 -8.19 12.07 2.53
CA SER A 42 -9.60 12.01 2.14
C SER A 42 -10.54 11.61 3.27
N MET A 43 -11.79 12.05 3.13
CA MET A 43 -12.94 11.46 3.81
C MET A 43 -13.67 10.42 2.93
N ASN A 44 -13.20 10.17 1.69
CA ASN A 44 -13.80 9.18 0.80
C ASN A 44 -12.78 8.07 0.50
N SER A 45 -13.11 6.84 0.89
CA SER A 45 -12.26 5.66 0.68
C SER A 45 -11.98 5.40 -0.81
N GLN A 46 -12.93 5.69 -1.69
CA GLN A 46 -12.76 5.56 -3.14
C GLN A 46 -11.67 6.48 -3.69
N LYS A 47 -11.51 7.68 -3.12
CA LYS A 47 -10.40 8.59 -3.50
C LYS A 47 -9.04 8.05 -3.07
N VAL A 48 -9.00 7.35 -1.93
CA VAL A 48 -7.78 6.66 -1.45
C VAL A 48 -7.42 5.52 -2.40
N VAL A 49 -8.40 4.70 -2.79
CA VAL A 49 -8.21 3.63 -3.79
C VAL A 49 -7.73 4.20 -5.13
N ALA A 50 -8.43 5.20 -5.67
CA ALA A 50 -8.12 5.79 -6.97
C ALA A 50 -6.72 6.44 -7.00
N ALA A 51 -6.29 7.09 -5.92
CA ALA A 51 -4.96 7.67 -5.82
C ALA A 51 -3.86 6.60 -5.90
N MET A 52 -4.04 5.47 -5.21
CA MET A 52 -3.10 4.36 -5.26
C MET A 52 -3.08 3.64 -6.61
N GLU A 53 -4.25 3.39 -7.20
CA GLU A 53 -4.35 2.78 -8.53
C GLU A 53 -3.68 3.67 -9.59
N THR A 54 -3.95 4.98 -9.55
CA THR A 54 -3.33 5.96 -10.45
C THR A 54 -1.81 5.95 -10.29
N ALA A 55 -1.30 5.98 -9.06
CA ALA A 55 0.15 5.96 -8.81
C ALA A 55 0.80 4.64 -9.26
N ALA A 56 0.14 3.50 -9.08
CA ALA A 56 0.65 2.21 -9.52
C ALA A 56 0.75 2.12 -11.05
N LYS A 57 -0.28 2.60 -11.76
CA LYS A 57 -0.32 2.66 -13.23
C LYS A 57 0.71 3.64 -13.78
N SER A 58 0.78 4.86 -13.24
CA SER A 58 1.70 5.90 -13.71
C SER A 58 3.17 5.52 -13.52
N ASN A 59 3.47 4.73 -12.48
CA ASN A 59 4.82 4.23 -12.20
C ASN A 59 5.06 2.81 -12.73
N GLN A 60 4.17 2.27 -13.57
CA GLN A 60 4.30 0.97 -14.22
C GLN A 60 4.48 -0.22 -13.25
N VAL A 61 4.05 -0.08 -12.00
CA VAL A 61 4.01 -1.17 -11.01
C VAL A 61 3.00 -2.21 -11.44
N ILE A 62 1.88 -1.76 -12.03
CA ILE A 62 0.90 -2.60 -12.73
C ILE A 62 0.70 -2.09 -14.16
N GLU A 63 0.26 -2.98 -15.04
CA GLU A 63 -0.16 -2.67 -16.40
C GLU A 63 -1.56 -2.03 -16.41
N THR A 64 -1.73 -0.95 -17.17
CA THR A 64 -2.98 -0.16 -17.20
C THR A 64 -4.17 -0.94 -17.73
N ASP A 65 -3.95 -1.81 -18.71
CA ASP A 65 -5.01 -2.49 -19.49
C ASP A 65 -5.19 -3.97 -19.11
N VAL A 66 -4.54 -4.42 -18.03
CA VAL A 66 -4.63 -5.81 -17.56
C VAL A 66 -5.53 -5.87 -16.33
N TYR A 67 -6.76 -6.34 -16.54
CA TYR A 67 -7.76 -6.48 -15.46
C TYR A 67 -7.24 -7.34 -14.29
N ARG A 68 -6.50 -8.42 -14.58
CA ARG A 68 -5.92 -9.30 -13.56
C ARG A 68 -5.03 -8.53 -12.57
N GLU A 69 -4.19 -7.63 -13.07
CA GLU A 69 -3.29 -6.84 -12.22
C GLU A 69 -4.03 -5.74 -11.46
N THR A 70 -4.99 -5.08 -12.12
CA THR A 70 -5.86 -4.10 -11.46
C THR A 70 -6.69 -4.75 -10.35
N HIS A 71 -7.24 -5.95 -10.58
CA HIS A 71 -7.98 -6.73 -9.58
C HIS A 71 -7.09 -7.15 -8.41
N ALA A 72 -5.89 -7.68 -8.69
CA ALA A 72 -4.92 -8.04 -7.67
C ALA A 72 -4.57 -6.85 -6.77
N LEU A 73 -4.27 -5.70 -7.38
CA LEU A 73 -3.97 -4.46 -6.66
C LEU A 73 -5.17 -3.97 -5.85
N TYR A 74 -6.38 -3.96 -6.42
CA TYR A 74 -7.59 -3.53 -5.73
C TYR A 74 -7.81 -4.32 -4.44
N HIS A 75 -7.69 -5.65 -4.49
CA HIS A 75 -7.86 -6.47 -3.28
C HIS A 75 -6.75 -6.25 -2.24
N ALA A 76 -5.50 -6.04 -2.67
CA ALA A 76 -4.42 -5.65 -1.75
C ALA A 76 -4.68 -4.28 -1.11
N ILE A 77 -5.22 -3.31 -1.87
CA ILE A 77 -5.64 -2.01 -1.34
C ILE A 77 -6.75 -2.18 -0.29
N MET A 78 -7.75 -3.03 -0.56
CA MET A 78 -8.88 -3.25 0.36
C MET A 78 -8.42 -3.87 1.67
N GLU A 79 -7.52 -4.85 1.64
CA GLU A 79 -6.88 -5.42 2.84
C GLU A 79 -6.10 -4.37 3.63
N ALA A 80 -5.31 -3.52 2.96
CA ALA A 80 -4.60 -2.44 3.63
C ALA A 80 -5.57 -1.44 4.29
N LEU A 81 -6.68 -1.11 3.63
CA LEU A 81 -7.72 -0.24 4.19
C LEU A 81 -8.42 -0.85 5.40
N TYR A 82 -8.59 -2.17 5.47
CA TYR A 82 -9.09 -2.83 6.68
C TYR A 82 -8.17 -2.59 7.87
N GLY A 83 -6.85 -2.60 7.68
CA GLY A 83 -5.88 -2.27 8.73
C GLY A 83 -6.03 -0.83 9.24
N VAL A 84 -6.23 0.13 8.33
CA VAL A 84 -6.43 1.55 8.69
C VAL A 84 -7.76 1.77 9.40
N THR A 85 -8.83 1.17 8.88
CA THR A 85 -10.22 1.43 9.31
C THR A 85 -10.67 0.55 10.49
N ARG A 86 -9.98 -0.57 10.74
CA ARG A 86 -10.13 -1.49 11.88
C ARG A 86 -11.56 -2.00 12.06
N GLY A 87 -12.17 -2.41 10.95
CA GLY A 87 -13.56 -2.86 10.91
C GLY A 87 -14.19 -2.49 9.58
N GLN A 88 -15.20 -1.63 9.61
CA GLN A 88 -15.88 -1.20 8.39
C GLN A 88 -15.05 -0.16 7.63
N ILE A 89 -14.93 -0.33 6.31
CA ILE A 89 -14.25 0.62 5.40
C ILE A 89 -15.16 1.84 5.17
N GLN A 90 -15.28 2.67 6.20
CA GLN A 90 -16.05 3.90 6.20
C GLN A 90 -15.17 5.07 6.68
N LEU A 91 -15.35 6.25 6.10
CA LEU A 91 -14.62 7.45 6.48
C LEU A 91 -15.61 8.59 6.77
N ALA A 92 -16.11 9.27 5.74
CA ALA A 92 -17.10 10.33 5.88
C ALA A 92 -18.36 9.88 6.63
N ASP A 93 -18.86 8.67 6.35
CA ASP A 93 -20.09 8.13 6.93
C ASP A 93 -20.04 7.99 8.46
N VAL A 94 -18.84 7.94 9.03
CA VAL A 94 -18.59 7.86 10.48
C VAL A 94 -17.78 9.05 10.99
N LEU A 95 -17.88 10.19 10.30
CA LEU A 95 -17.27 11.48 10.69
C LEU A 95 -15.76 11.41 10.93
N ARG A 96 -15.02 10.69 10.07
CA ARG A 96 -13.55 10.64 10.11
C ARG A 96 -12.89 10.92 8.76
N THR A 97 -11.69 11.47 8.81
CA THR A 97 -10.79 11.68 7.68
C THR A 97 -9.50 10.91 7.88
N VAL A 98 -8.80 10.61 6.78
CA VAL A 98 -7.45 10.05 6.82
C VAL A 98 -6.47 10.96 6.09
N GLY A 99 -5.22 10.97 6.54
CA GLY A 99 -4.06 11.51 5.84
C GLY A 99 -2.98 10.43 5.78
N LEU A 100 -2.84 9.77 4.63
CA LEU A 100 -2.03 8.56 4.48
C LEU A 100 -0.87 8.78 3.53
N ARG A 101 0.29 8.26 3.91
CA ARG A 101 1.37 7.86 3.02
C ARG A 101 1.13 6.42 2.61
N PHE A 102 1.50 6.07 1.39
CA PHE A 102 1.40 4.72 0.89
C PHE A 102 2.64 4.29 0.13
N ALA A 103 2.87 2.98 0.10
CA ALA A 103 3.87 2.34 -0.74
C ALA A 103 3.28 1.09 -1.38
N ILE A 104 3.56 0.88 -2.66
CA ILE A 104 3.15 -0.29 -3.42
C ILE A 104 4.41 -0.94 -3.95
N VAL A 105 4.61 -2.23 -3.66
CA VAL A 105 5.79 -2.99 -4.08
C VAL A 105 5.33 -4.25 -4.80
N ARG A 106 5.89 -4.53 -5.98
CA ARG A 106 5.68 -5.74 -6.76
C ARG A 106 7.00 -6.49 -6.94
N GLY A 107 6.98 -7.80 -6.74
CA GLY A 107 8.14 -8.66 -6.99
C GLY A 107 7.91 -10.12 -6.61
N THR A 108 8.98 -10.89 -6.48
CA THR A 108 8.95 -12.34 -6.25
C THR A 108 9.50 -12.68 -4.86
N PRO A 109 8.69 -12.60 -3.78
CA PRO A 109 9.18 -12.71 -2.40
C PRO A 109 9.55 -14.14 -1.95
N TYR A 110 9.31 -15.15 -2.78
CA TYR A 110 9.53 -16.55 -2.48
C TYR A 110 10.71 -17.14 -3.26
N ASP A 111 11.38 -18.13 -2.68
CA ASP A 111 12.48 -18.86 -3.35
C ASP A 111 12.02 -19.61 -4.61
N GLY A 112 10.77 -20.08 -4.60
CA GLY A 112 10.21 -20.86 -5.70
C GLY A 112 9.74 -19.97 -6.84
N LYS A 113 10.42 -20.01 -7.99
CA LYS A 113 10.01 -19.26 -9.20
C LYS A 113 8.55 -19.49 -9.64
N LYS A 114 7.95 -20.63 -9.26
CA LYS A 114 6.55 -20.97 -9.57
C LYS A 114 5.52 -20.14 -8.77
N GLU A 115 5.94 -19.48 -7.68
CA GLU A 115 5.06 -18.59 -6.90
C GLU A 115 4.71 -17.31 -7.65
N GLY A 116 5.44 -17.00 -8.72
CA GLY A 116 5.19 -15.81 -9.53
C GLY A 116 5.42 -14.51 -8.75
N GLU A 117 4.73 -13.47 -9.21
CA GLU A 117 4.82 -12.14 -8.64
C GLU A 117 3.71 -11.91 -7.61
N TRP A 118 4.05 -11.07 -6.64
CA TRP A 118 3.17 -10.63 -5.57
C TRP A 118 3.23 -9.13 -5.47
N VAL A 119 2.15 -8.52 -5.01
CA VAL A 119 2.05 -7.09 -4.71
C VAL A 119 1.76 -6.90 -3.23
N ALA A 120 2.44 -5.93 -2.61
CA ALA A 120 2.15 -5.45 -1.27
C ALA A 120 1.76 -3.97 -1.32
N VAL A 121 0.68 -3.62 -0.61
CA VAL A 121 0.22 -2.24 -0.43
C VAL A 121 0.30 -1.92 1.05
N ALA A 122 1.14 -0.94 1.39
CA ALA A 122 1.31 -0.43 2.74
C ALA A 122 0.70 0.96 2.85
N LEU A 123 0.00 1.21 3.96
CA LEU A 123 -0.59 2.48 4.34
C LEU A 123 -0.08 2.86 5.73
N TYR A 124 0.33 4.12 5.90
CA TYR A 124 0.68 4.69 7.20
C TYR A 124 0.32 6.18 7.24
N GLY A 125 -0.22 6.65 8.35
CA GLY A 125 -0.52 8.07 8.53
C GLY A 125 -1.52 8.28 9.66
N THR A 126 -2.39 9.26 9.54
CA THR A 126 -3.36 9.59 10.59
C THR A 126 -4.81 9.27 10.19
N ILE A 127 -5.62 8.94 11.19
CA ILE A 127 -7.07 8.86 11.12
C ILE A 127 -7.65 9.63 12.30
N GLY A 128 -8.70 10.41 12.07
CA GLY A 128 -9.26 11.25 13.12
C GLY A 128 -10.56 11.95 12.73
N ALA A 129 -11.07 12.74 13.67
CA ALA A 129 -12.17 13.65 13.41
C ALA A 129 -11.77 14.67 12.30
N PRO A 130 -12.72 15.31 11.62
CA PRO A 130 -12.44 16.36 10.64
C PRO A 130 -11.98 17.68 11.30
N VAL A 131 -11.08 17.59 12.28
CA VAL A 131 -10.50 18.67 13.08
C VAL A 131 -9.02 18.37 13.25
N LYS A 132 -8.16 19.28 12.79
CA LYS A 132 -6.70 19.13 12.86
C LYS A 132 -6.25 18.90 14.31
N GLY A 133 -5.41 17.88 14.53
CA GLY A 133 -4.92 17.51 15.86
C GLY A 133 -5.86 16.61 16.67
N SER A 134 -7.09 16.37 16.22
CA SER A 134 -7.99 15.34 16.78
C SER A 134 -7.86 14.02 16.02
N GLU A 135 -6.62 13.55 15.88
CA GLU A 135 -6.22 12.41 15.06
C GLU A 135 -5.14 11.58 15.75
N HIS A 136 -5.05 10.31 15.37
CA HIS A 136 -4.01 9.40 15.86
C HIS A 136 -3.49 8.56 14.69
N GLU A 137 -2.38 7.86 14.90
CA GLU A 137 -1.75 7.04 13.85
C GLU A 137 -2.61 5.82 13.47
N ALA A 138 -2.55 5.45 12.20
CA ALA A 138 -3.15 4.24 11.66
C ALA A 138 -2.24 3.62 10.59
N ILE A 139 -2.31 2.30 10.48
CA ILE A 139 -1.43 1.52 9.63
C ILE A 139 -2.20 0.37 9.00
N GLY A 140 -1.82 -0.03 7.78
CA GLY A 140 -2.45 -1.14 7.10
C GLY A 140 -1.54 -1.76 6.06
N LEU A 141 -1.67 -3.07 5.88
CA LEU A 141 -0.89 -3.84 4.91
C LEU A 141 -1.82 -4.85 4.24
N GLY A 142 -1.84 -4.86 2.91
CA GLY A 142 -2.50 -5.89 2.12
C GLY A 142 -1.51 -6.53 1.15
N ILE A 143 -1.63 -7.83 0.94
CA ILE A 143 -0.70 -8.60 0.09
C ILE A 143 -1.50 -9.53 -0.80
N ASN A 144 -1.22 -9.52 -2.10
CA ASN A 144 -1.90 -10.38 -3.04
C ASN A 144 -0.96 -10.93 -4.13
N HIS A 145 -1.33 -12.05 -4.73
CA HIS A 145 -0.67 -12.57 -5.93
C HIS A 145 -1.06 -11.72 -7.14
N ILE A 146 -0.13 -11.49 -8.08
CA ILE A 146 -0.32 -10.61 -9.25
C ILE A 146 0.27 -11.19 -10.53
#